data_AF-A0A3B0PHW1-F1
#
_entry.id   AF-A0A3B0PHW1-F1
#
_cell.length_a   1.000
_cell.length_b   1.000
_cell.length_c   1.000
_cell.angle_alpha   90.00
_cell.angle_beta   90.00
_cell.angle_gamma   90.00
#
_symmetry.space_group_name_H-M   'P 1'
#
loop_
_entity.id
_entity.type
_entity.pdbx_description
1 polymer ?
#
loop_
_entity_poly.entity_id
_entity_poly.type
_entity_poly.pdbx_seq_one_letter_code
_entity_poly.pdbx_strand_id
1 'polypeptide(L)'
;MLLESFKYKLHDEVEEYIVKSSHGTISLESIFTTITDSEVVFEPALDSKHKKHVLNTANKNELLKSNDSALRKDVYHKYLKGYLKHKESLALILFDHFKAITVEAKTRNYKNTISMLLSEDKVDEKLLELLFEKTQKATKGSFVKYKQNLKKFYLAKFNSKMQPW
;
A
#
# COMPACT_ATOMS: atom_id res chain seq x y z
N MET A 1 0.04 -31.09 -12.97
CA MET A 1 -0.69 -30.05 -12.22
C MET A 1 -0.25 -29.99 -10.76
N LEU A 2 -0.20 -31.12 -10.03
CA LEU A 2 0.55 -31.21 -8.75
C LEU A 2 2.08 -31.42 -8.92
N LEU A 3 2.52 -31.97 -10.06
CA LEU A 3 3.91 -32.40 -10.26
C LEU A 3 4.98 -31.29 -10.10
N GLU A 4 4.68 -30.05 -10.49
CA GLU A 4 5.64 -28.94 -10.35
C GLU A 4 5.73 -28.38 -8.93
N SER A 5 4.65 -28.44 -8.14
CA SER A 5 4.69 -28.00 -6.75
C SER A 5 5.48 -28.95 -5.85
N PHE A 6 5.61 -30.23 -6.22
CA PHE A 6 6.50 -31.19 -5.53
C PHE A 6 7.96 -30.75 -5.53
N LYS A 7 8.41 -29.94 -6.51
CA LYS A 7 9.78 -29.42 -6.55
C LYS A 7 10.10 -28.52 -5.34
N TYR A 8 9.10 -27.82 -4.83
CA TYR A 8 9.21 -26.83 -3.75
C TYR A 8 8.56 -27.32 -2.45
N LYS A 9 8.12 -28.59 -2.45
CA LYS A 9 7.55 -29.25 -1.28
C LYS A 9 8.68 -29.68 -0.35
N LEU A 10 8.50 -29.44 0.95
CA LEU A 10 9.39 -29.92 1.99
C LEU A 10 9.11 -31.41 2.29
N HIS A 11 9.90 -31.99 3.20
CA HIS A 11 9.63 -33.34 3.68
C HIS A 11 8.24 -33.42 4.35
N ASP A 12 7.53 -34.53 4.19
CA ASP A 12 6.13 -34.67 4.62
C ASP A 12 5.91 -34.34 6.10
N GLU A 13 6.82 -34.77 6.98
CA GLU A 13 6.79 -34.45 8.41
C GLU A 13 6.83 -32.93 8.68
N VAL A 14 7.58 -32.18 7.88
CA VAL A 14 7.71 -30.73 8.01
C VAL A 14 6.45 -30.05 7.49
N GLU A 15 5.93 -30.48 6.34
CA GLU A 15 4.67 -29.95 5.81
C GLU A 15 3.50 -30.22 6.77
N GLU A 16 3.45 -31.40 7.37
CA GLU A 16 2.43 -31.75 8.37
C GLU A 16 2.54 -30.86 9.62
N TYR A 17 3.76 -30.60 10.11
CA TYR A 17 3.99 -29.66 11.20
C TYR A 17 3.53 -28.25 10.85
N ILE A 18 3.86 -27.74 9.65
CA ILE A 18 3.45 -26.41 9.19
C ILE A 18 1.92 -26.32 9.14
N VAL A 19 1.24 -27.31 8.57
CA VAL A 19 -0.23 -27.34 8.51
C VAL A 19 -0.84 -27.34 9.91
N LYS A 20 -0.35 -28.18 10.82
CA LYS A 20 -0.85 -28.27 12.20
C LYS A 20 -0.61 -26.99 13.01
N SER A 21 0.53 -26.34 12.81
CA SER A 21 0.92 -25.11 13.51
C SER A 21 0.36 -23.84 12.88
N SER A 22 -0.17 -23.90 11.65
CA SER A 22 -0.67 -22.74 10.90
C SER A 22 -1.68 -21.89 11.68
N HIS A 23 -2.56 -22.52 12.46
CA HIS A 23 -3.55 -21.83 13.30
C HIS A 23 -2.95 -20.98 14.43
N GLY A 24 -1.71 -21.26 14.85
CA GLY A 24 -0.97 -20.47 15.83
C GLY A 24 -0.17 -19.32 15.22
N THR A 25 -0.11 -19.23 13.88
CA THR A 25 0.64 -18.19 13.19
C THR A 25 -0.14 -16.88 13.17
N ILE A 26 0.51 -15.80 13.60
CA ILE A 26 -0.08 -14.46 13.59
C ILE A 26 -0.12 -13.92 12.16
N SER A 27 -1.26 -13.38 11.75
CA SER A 27 -1.39 -12.67 10.47
C SER A 27 -0.91 -11.23 10.59
N LEU A 28 0.25 -10.94 9.97
CA LEU A 28 0.79 -9.58 9.87
C LEU A 28 -0.14 -8.63 9.10
N GLU A 29 -0.86 -9.15 8.10
CA GLU A 29 -1.88 -8.39 7.36
C GLU A 29 -3.05 -7.99 8.27
N SER A 30 -3.51 -8.90 9.13
CA SER A 30 -4.59 -8.61 10.08
C SER A 30 -4.18 -7.54 11.10
N ILE A 31 -2.91 -7.55 11.54
CA ILE A 31 -2.39 -6.49 12.41
C ILE A 31 -2.33 -5.16 11.65
N PHE A 32 -1.78 -5.17 10.44
CA PHE A 32 -1.71 -3.97 9.59
C PHE A 32 -3.10 -3.34 9.39
N THR A 33 -4.07 -4.14 8.96
CA THR A 33 -5.46 -3.69 8.71
C THR A 33 -6.13 -3.20 9.98
N THR A 34 -5.95 -3.89 11.11
CA THR A 34 -6.47 -3.43 12.41
C THR A 34 -5.95 -2.04 12.74
N ILE A 35 -4.64 -1.82 12.61
CA ILE A 35 -4.04 -0.50 12.85
C ILE A 35 -4.62 0.53 11.88
N THR A 36 -4.56 0.27 10.58
CA THR A 36 -4.88 1.29 9.55
C THR A 36 -6.36 1.64 9.48
N ASP A 37 -7.24 0.68 9.79
CA ASP A 37 -8.68 0.82 9.58
C ASP A 37 -9.41 1.18 10.88
N SER A 38 -8.87 0.77 12.03
CA SER A 38 -9.56 0.91 13.33
C SER A 38 -8.80 1.79 14.34
N GLU A 39 -7.47 1.76 14.37
CA GLU A 39 -6.70 2.42 15.43
C GLU A 39 -6.16 3.80 15.03
N VAL A 40 -6.08 4.10 13.73
CA VAL A 40 -5.66 5.43 13.28
C VAL A 40 -6.72 6.46 13.65
N VAL A 41 -6.37 7.32 14.61
CA VAL A 41 -7.20 8.46 15.03
C VAL A 41 -6.74 9.73 14.31
N PHE A 42 -7.66 10.38 13.60
CA PHE A 42 -7.42 11.65 12.95
C PHE A 42 -7.92 12.82 13.80
N GLU A 43 -7.08 13.86 13.95
CA GLU A 43 -7.53 15.12 14.54
C GLU A 43 -8.56 15.81 13.61
N PRO A 44 -9.59 16.49 14.15
CA PRO A 44 -10.52 17.26 13.33
C PRO A 44 -9.79 18.33 12.53
N ALA A 45 -10.12 18.47 11.24
CA ALA A 45 -9.56 19.51 10.39
C ALA A 45 -10.21 20.86 10.65
N LEU A 46 -9.47 21.95 10.46
CA LEU A 46 -9.90 23.32 10.66
C LEU A 46 -10.00 24.03 9.31
N ASP A 47 -11.09 24.76 9.12
CA ASP A 47 -11.23 25.67 7.98
C ASP A 47 -10.68 27.07 8.30
N SER A 48 -10.79 27.99 7.34
CA SER A 48 -10.34 29.38 7.49
C SER A 48 -11.03 30.16 8.61
N LYS A 49 -12.18 29.66 9.11
CA LYS A 49 -12.95 30.26 10.22
C LYS A 49 -12.71 29.53 11.55
N HIS A 50 -11.71 28.65 11.62
CA HIS A 50 -11.42 27.78 12.78
C HIS A 50 -12.58 26.83 13.14
N LYS A 51 -13.52 26.58 12.23
CA LYS A 51 -14.56 25.57 12.45
C LYS A 51 -13.96 24.19 12.25
N LYS A 52 -14.30 23.29 13.17
CA LYS A 52 -13.87 21.89 13.16
C LYS A 52 -14.71 21.07 12.18
N HIS A 53 -14.03 20.26 11.38
CA HIS A 53 -14.61 19.25 10.48
C HIS A 53 -14.08 17.89 10.92
N VAL A 54 -15.00 16.94 11.14
CA VAL A 54 -14.60 15.55 11.44
C VAL A 54 -13.79 15.01 10.26
N LEU A 55 -12.67 14.36 10.54
CA LEU A 55 -11.79 13.78 9.52
C LEU A 55 -11.75 12.25 9.71
N ASN A 56 -11.97 11.53 8.62
CA ASN A 56 -11.79 10.08 8.54
C ASN A 56 -11.47 9.65 7.10
N THR A 57 -11.17 8.38 6.91
CA THR A 57 -10.85 7.79 5.60
C THR A 57 -11.97 7.98 4.58
N ALA A 58 -13.24 7.88 5.01
CA ALA A 58 -14.40 7.97 4.13
C ALA A 58 -14.62 9.40 3.60
N ASN A 59 -14.44 10.43 4.43
CA ASN A 59 -14.76 11.81 4.07
C ASN A 59 -13.55 12.64 3.62
N LYS A 60 -12.31 12.15 3.78
CA LYS A 60 -11.08 12.84 3.39
C LYS A 60 -11.15 13.40 1.96
N ASN A 61 -11.56 12.59 1.00
CA ASN A 61 -11.58 12.98 -0.41
C ASN A 61 -12.63 14.06 -0.71
N GLU A 62 -13.70 14.14 0.08
CA GLU A 62 -14.70 15.20 0.00
C GLU A 62 -14.11 16.51 0.54
N LEU A 63 -13.51 16.46 1.73
CA LEU A 63 -12.90 17.65 2.35
C LEU A 63 -11.77 18.23 1.51
N LEU A 64 -10.96 17.39 0.84
CA LEU A 64 -9.93 17.82 -0.11
C LEU A 64 -10.49 18.48 -1.38
N LYS A 65 -11.78 18.38 -1.66
CA LYS A 65 -12.45 19.06 -2.78
C LYS A 65 -13.11 20.38 -2.38
N SER A 66 -13.07 20.75 -1.08
CA SER A 66 -13.61 22.01 -0.57
C SER A 66 -13.02 23.21 -1.30
N ASN A 67 -13.79 24.29 -1.43
CA ASN A 67 -13.30 25.58 -1.95
C ASN A 67 -12.34 26.27 -0.96
N ASP A 68 -12.41 25.93 0.33
CA ASP A 68 -11.52 26.48 1.37
C ASP A 68 -10.12 25.83 1.31
N SER A 69 -9.12 26.63 0.96
CA SER A 69 -7.72 26.19 0.87
C SER A 69 -7.10 25.83 2.23
N ALA A 70 -7.50 26.53 3.30
CA ALA A 70 -7.04 26.23 4.66
C ALA A 70 -7.56 24.86 5.10
N LEU A 71 -8.83 24.55 4.80
CA LEU A 71 -9.40 23.23 5.07
C LEU A 71 -8.67 22.13 4.30
N ARG A 72 -8.45 22.29 2.99
CA ARG A 72 -7.70 21.29 2.19
C ARG A 72 -6.31 21.04 2.76
N LYS A 73 -5.60 22.12 3.11
CA LYS A 73 -4.26 22.04 3.72
C LYS A 73 -4.30 21.27 5.04
N ASP A 74 -5.20 21.63 5.94
CA ASP A 74 -5.23 21.02 7.27
C ASP A 74 -5.66 19.55 7.20
N VAL A 75 -6.63 19.20 6.34
CA VAL A 75 -7.01 17.81 6.04
C VAL A 75 -5.82 16.98 5.60
N TYR A 76 -5.05 17.46 4.62
CA TYR A 76 -3.87 16.76 4.12
C TYR A 76 -2.87 16.44 5.24
N HIS A 77 -2.52 17.44 6.05
CA HIS A 77 -1.53 17.27 7.12
C HIS A 77 -2.05 16.38 8.24
N LYS A 78 -3.28 16.59 8.72
CA LYS A 78 -3.86 15.80 9.82
C LYS A 78 -4.12 14.36 9.43
N TYR A 79 -4.52 14.12 8.18
CA TYR A 79 -4.66 12.77 7.66
C TYR A 79 -3.33 12.01 7.70
N LEU A 80 -2.26 12.62 7.17
CA LEU A 80 -0.93 12.01 7.20
C LEU A 80 -0.38 11.86 8.62
N LYS A 81 -0.61 12.86 9.49
CA LYS A 81 -0.19 12.83 10.90
C LYS A 81 -0.79 11.64 11.65
N GLY A 82 -2.05 11.29 11.37
CA GLY A 82 -2.71 10.12 11.93
C GLY A 82 -1.91 8.84 11.68
N TYR A 83 -1.54 8.56 10.42
CA TYR A 83 -0.72 7.41 10.08
C TYR A 83 0.73 7.50 10.59
N LEU A 84 1.33 8.70 10.55
CA LEU A 84 2.70 8.90 11.02
C LEU A 84 2.89 8.59 12.50
N LYS A 85 1.82 8.66 13.30
CA LYS A 85 1.83 8.24 14.71
C LYS A 85 2.17 6.75 14.88
N HIS A 86 1.86 5.93 13.89
CA HIS A 86 2.10 4.48 13.90
C HIS A 86 3.26 4.06 12.98
N LYS A 87 4.10 5.02 12.52
CA LYS A 87 5.12 4.76 11.49
C LYS A 87 6.08 3.63 11.84
N GLU A 88 6.49 3.52 13.11
CA GLU A 88 7.42 2.47 13.55
C GLU A 88 6.76 1.09 13.49
N SER A 89 5.53 0.95 13.99
CA SER A 89 4.76 -0.29 13.93
C SER A 89 4.48 -0.70 12.48
N LEU A 90 4.04 0.23 11.65
CA LEU A 90 3.77 -0.04 10.23
C LEU A 90 5.03 -0.44 9.46
N ALA A 91 6.17 0.21 9.75
CA ALA A 91 7.46 -0.14 9.15
C ALA A 91 7.93 -1.53 9.60
N LEU A 92 7.80 -1.84 10.90
CA LEU A 92 8.17 -3.15 11.45
C LEU A 92 7.31 -4.27 10.84
N ILE A 93 5.99 -4.08 10.77
CA ILE A 93 5.08 -5.07 10.16
C ILE A 93 5.45 -5.32 8.70
N LEU A 94 5.73 -4.27 7.93
CA LEU A 94 6.15 -4.42 6.53
C LEU A 94 7.50 -5.14 6.41
N PHE A 95 8.45 -4.82 7.29
CA PHE A 95 9.75 -5.48 7.32
C PHE A 95 9.63 -6.97 7.67
N ASP A 96 8.85 -7.30 8.70
CA ASP A 96 8.62 -8.69 9.11
C ASP A 96 7.84 -9.47 8.05
N HIS A 97 6.91 -8.83 7.33
CA HIS A 97 6.26 -9.44 6.18
C HIS A 97 7.27 -9.81 5.09
N PHE A 98 8.17 -8.89 4.71
CA PHE A 98 9.23 -9.18 3.75
C PHE A 98 10.20 -10.26 4.24
N LYS A 99 10.52 -10.27 5.53
CA LYS A 99 11.36 -11.30 6.14
C LYS A 99 10.69 -12.67 6.06
N ALA A 100 9.40 -12.77 6.41
CA ALA A 100 8.64 -14.01 6.36
C ALA A 100 8.62 -14.61 4.94
N ILE A 101 8.22 -13.83 3.93
CA ILE A 101 8.17 -14.33 2.54
C ILE A 101 9.55 -14.68 1.98
N THR A 102 10.60 -13.99 2.44
CA THR A 102 11.98 -14.27 2.01
C THR A 102 12.51 -15.56 2.64
N VAL A 103 12.19 -15.81 3.92
CA VAL A 103 12.53 -17.07 4.60
C VAL A 103 11.78 -18.23 3.96
N GLU A 104 10.50 -18.06 3.63
CA GLU A 104 9.70 -19.09 2.97
C GLU A 104 10.30 -19.47 1.61
N ALA A 105 10.59 -18.47 0.77
CA ALA A 105 11.18 -18.69 -0.54
C ALA A 105 12.52 -19.44 -0.45
N LYS A 106 13.37 -19.06 0.50
CA LYS A 106 14.67 -19.73 0.73
C LYS A 106 14.48 -21.16 1.23
N THR A 107 13.62 -21.36 2.21
CA THR A 107 13.36 -22.68 2.83
C THR A 107 12.85 -23.68 1.81
N ARG A 108 11.98 -23.22 0.90
CA ARG A 108 11.43 -24.02 -0.20
C ARG A 108 12.34 -24.11 -1.43
N ASN A 109 13.56 -23.58 -1.38
CA ASN A 109 14.55 -23.61 -2.47
C ASN A 109 14.11 -22.88 -3.75
N TYR A 110 13.31 -21.82 -3.64
CA TYR A 110 13.08 -20.90 -4.75
C TYR A 110 14.34 -20.06 -5.03
N LYS A 111 14.51 -19.66 -6.29
CA LYS A 111 15.62 -18.80 -6.74
C LYS A 111 15.64 -17.48 -5.95
N ASN A 112 14.46 -16.91 -5.73
CA ASN A 112 14.23 -15.67 -5.01
C ASN A 112 12.73 -15.55 -4.65
N THR A 113 12.37 -14.55 -3.85
CA THR A 113 10.98 -14.29 -3.44
C THR A 113 10.04 -14.03 -4.62
N ILE A 114 10.50 -13.35 -5.68
CA ILE A 114 9.69 -13.07 -6.88
C ILE A 114 9.32 -14.38 -7.58
N SER A 115 10.28 -15.28 -7.79
CA SER A 115 10.03 -16.59 -8.40
C SER A 115 9.04 -17.43 -7.60
N MET A 116 9.05 -17.33 -6.27
CA MET A 116 8.07 -18.00 -5.41
C MET A 116 6.67 -17.45 -5.65
N LEU A 117 6.51 -16.12 -5.53
CA LEU A 117 5.21 -15.46 -5.68
C LEU A 117 4.61 -15.65 -7.07
N LEU A 118 5.44 -15.67 -8.12
CA LEU A 118 4.96 -15.91 -9.49
C LEU A 118 4.63 -17.38 -9.77
N SER A 119 5.21 -18.32 -9.01
CA SER A 119 5.06 -19.75 -9.27
C SER A 119 3.63 -20.25 -9.03
N GLU A 120 2.91 -19.66 -8.06
CA GLU A 120 1.53 -20.00 -7.77
C GLU A 120 0.61 -19.71 -8.98
N ASP A 121 0.84 -18.58 -9.64
CA ASP A 121 0.09 -18.14 -10.82
C ASP A 121 0.69 -18.64 -12.15
N LYS A 122 1.80 -19.39 -12.10
CA LYS A 122 2.58 -19.86 -13.28
C LYS A 122 3.02 -18.73 -14.21
N VAL A 123 3.39 -17.61 -13.63
CA VAL A 123 3.87 -16.45 -14.36
C VAL A 123 5.38 -16.52 -14.51
N ASP A 124 5.89 -16.31 -15.72
CA ASP A 124 7.33 -16.25 -15.98
C ASP A 124 7.91 -14.89 -15.54
N GLU A 125 9.12 -14.90 -14.94
CA GLU A 125 9.81 -13.66 -14.52
C GLU A 125 9.96 -12.66 -15.67
N LYS A 126 10.21 -13.11 -16.91
CA LYS A 126 10.36 -12.23 -18.08
C LYS A 126 9.04 -11.57 -18.47
N LEU A 127 7.90 -12.23 -18.24
CA LEU A 127 6.59 -11.63 -18.49
C LEU A 127 6.34 -10.48 -17.51
N LEU A 128 6.73 -10.66 -16.24
CA LEU A 128 6.67 -9.59 -15.24
C LEU A 128 7.59 -8.41 -15.63
N GLU A 129 8.84 -8.68 -16.00
CA GLU A 129 9.79 -7.65 -16.44
C GLU A 129 9.28 -6.89 -17.67
N LEU A 130 8.72 -7.61 -18.65
CA LEU A 130 8.11 -7.01 -19.85
C LEU A 130 6.93 -6.10 -19.48
N LEU A 131 6.08 -6.52 -18.54
CA LEU A 131 4.95 -5.71 -18.06
C LEU A 131 5.45 -4.40 -17.44
N PHE A 132 6.46 -4.46 -16.58
CA PHE A 132 7.07 -3.27 -15.99
C PHE A 132 7.67 -2.34 -17.05
N GLU A 133 8.44 -2.89 -18.00
CA GLU A 133 9.06 -2.12 -19.09
C GLU A 133 7.99 -1.40 -19.95
N LYS A 134 6.97 -2.14 -20.41
CA LYS A 134 5.91 -1.58 -21.26
C LYS A 134 5.08 -0.54 -20.51
N THR A 135 4.75 -0.80 -19.24
CA THR A 135 4.00 0.13 -18.40
C THR A 135 4.81 1.40 -18.16
N GLN A 136 6.09 1.29 -17.80
CA GLN A 136 6.97 2.44 -17.59
C GLN A 136 7.10 3.28 -18.87
N LYS A 137 7.29 2.63 -20.02
CA LYS A 137 7.39 3.31 -21.32
C LYS A 137 6.09 4.02 -21.70
N ALA A 138 4.95 3.36 -21.55
CA ALA A 138 3.64 3.92 -21.88
C ALA A 138 3.23 5.09 -20.96
N THR A 139 3.72 5.09 -19.71
CA THR A 139 3.30 6.09 -18.71
C THR A 139 4.25 7.28 -18.57
N LYS A 140 5.51 7.18 -19.02
CA LYS A 140 6.55 8.22 -18.89
C LYS A 140 6.09 9.63 -19.31
N GLY A 141 5.36 9.75 -20.41
CA GLY A 141 4.79 11.03 -20.89
C GLY A 141 3.40 11.34 -20.34
N SER A 142 2.58 10.31 -20.15
CA SER A 142 1.17 10.43 -19.75
C SER A 142 1.03 11.05 -18.36
N PHE A 143 1.88 10.68 -17.39
CA PHE A 143 1.83 11.28 -16.05
C PHE A 143 2.25 12.75 -16.04
N VAL A 144 3.19 13.15 -16.90
CA VAL A 144 3.57 14.56 -17.05
C VAL A 144 2.40 15.37 -17.61
N LYS A 145 1.78 14.89 -18.69
CA LYS A 145 0.60 15.52 -19.30
C LYS A 145 -0.58 15.59 -18.32
N TYR A 146 -0.83 14.50 -17.58
CA TYR A 146 -1.85 14.46 -16.53
C TYR A 146 -1.58 15.52 -15.45
N LYS A 147 -0.36 15.59 -14.90
CA LYS A 147 0.01 16.60 -13.89
C LYS A 147 -0.13 18.04 -14.42
N GLN A 148 0.22 18.29 -15.68
CA GLN A 148 0.03 19.60 -16.31
C GLN A 148 -1.45 19.96 -16.44
N ASN A 149 -2.28 19.04 -16.92
CA ASN A 149 -3.73 19.25 -17.05
C ASN A 149 -4.41 19.40 -15.69
N LEU A 150 -3.98 18.65 -14.68
CA LEU A 150 -4.49 18.77 -13.32
C LEU A 150 -4.18 20.15 -12.73
N LYS A 151 -2.99 20.70 -12.98
CA LYS A 151 -2.64 22.08 -12.57
C LYS A 151 -3.53 23.13 -13.25
N LYS A 152 -3.81 22.97 -14.55
CA LYS A 152 -4.72 23.85 -15.30
C LYS A 152 -6.15 23.77 -14.75
N PHE A 153 -6.65 22.56 -14.52
CA PHE A 153 -7.95 22.33 -13.90
C PHE A 153 -8.03 22.96 -12.51
N TYR A 154 -7.02 22.75 -11.67
CA TYR A 154 -6.96 23.32 -10.33
C TYR A 154 -6.99 24.85 -10.37
N LEU A 155 -6.20 25.47 -11.25
CA LEU A 155 -6.19 26.92 -11.43
C LEU A 155 -7.57 27.42 -11.87
N ALA A 156 -8.21 26.76 -12.82
CA ALA A 156 -9.55 27.13 -13.28
C ALA A 156 -10.61 26.97 -12.18
N LYS A 157 -10.53 25.90 -11.37
CA LYS A 157 -11.51 25.60 -10.31
C LYS A 157 -11.37 26.50 -9.08
N PHE A 158 -10.13 26.76 -8.64
CA PHE A 158 -9.86 27.40 -7.35
C PHE A 158 -9.20 28.78 -7.48
N ASN A 159 -9.01 29.28 -8.70
CA ASN A 159 -8.34 30.55 -9.00
C ASN A 159 -7.00 30.73 -8.25
N SER A 160 -6.27 29.64 -8.04
CA SER A 160 -5.02 29.61 -7.27
C SER A 160 -4.07 28.54 -7.79
N LYS A 161 -2.77 28.69 -7.49
CA LYS A 161 -1.77 27.69 -7.86
C LYS A 161 -1.98 26.42 -7.05
N MET A 162 -1.95 25.27 -7.74
CA MET A 162 -2.00 23.95 -7.12
C MET A 162 -0.84 23.78 -6.13
N GLN A 163 -1.18 23.28 -4.94
CA GLN A 163 -0.24 23.03 -3.86
C GLN A 163 -0.01 21.51 -3.71
N PRO A 164 1.04 21.09 -2.97
CA PRO A 164 1.32 19.68 -2.74
C PRO A 164 0.25 18.94 -1.90
N TRP A 165 -0.62 19.69 -1.22
CA TRP A 165 -1.71 19.18 -0.40
C TRP A 165 -3.05 19.11 -1.14
#